data_AF-A0A838SV66-F1
#
_entry.id   AF-A0A838SV66-F1
#
_cell.length_a   1.000
_cell.length_b   1.000
_cell.length_c   1.000
_cell.angle_alpha   90.00
_cell.angle_beta   90.00
_cell.angle_gamma   90.00
#
_symmetry.space_group_name_H-M   'P 1'
#
loop_
_entity.id
_entity.type
_entity.pdbx_description
1 polymer ?
#
loop_
_entity_poly.entity_id
_entity_poly.type
_entity_poly.pdbx_seq_one_letter_code
_entity_poly.pdbx_strand_id
1 'polypeptide(L)'
;MNSRRLLPRNHGLLALVLVALPFVAGLVVLVAQRGSATDFGGDASLIELATMEAASGRRLLGAYSRYGWHHPGPVYFYLLAVPYRLLGPAAGLQAGALLV
;
A
#
# COMPACT_ATOMS: atom_id res chain seq x y z
N MET A 1 28.55 -25.89 20.43
CA MET A 1 29.25 -24.84 19.65
C MET A 1 28.21 -24.02 18.90
N ASN A 2 27.90 -22.81 19.36
CA ASN A 2 26.90 -21.92 18.76
C ASN A 2 27.63 -20.70 18.16
N SER A 3 28.04 -20.77 16.90
CA SER A 3 28.62 -19.62 16.20
C SER A 3 27.50 -18.74 15.64
N ARG A 4 26.99 -17.81 16.45
CA ARG A 4 26.22 -16.67 15.93
C ARG A 4 27.18 -15.84 15.07
N ARG A 5 27.16 -16.05 13.74
CA ARG A 5 27.89 -15.19 12.79
C ARG A 5 27.31 -13.78 12.92
N LEU A 6 27.98 -12.94 13.67
CA LEU A 6 27.78 -11.49 13.67
C LEU A 6 28.22 -11.00 12.29
N LEU A 7 27.26 -10.83 11.38
CA LEU A 7 27.53 -10.22 10.07
C LEU A 7 28.17 -8.83 10.32
N PRO A 8 29.21 -8.44 9.57
CA PRO A 8 29.85 -7.13 9.72
C PRO A 8 28.81 -6.03 9.60
N ARG A 9 28.87 -5.01 10.48
CA ARG A 9 27.90 -3.89 10.60
C ARG A 9 27.45 -3.29 9.26
N ASN A 10 28.32 -3.31 8.26
CA ASN A 10 28.10 -2.78 6.92
C ASN A 10 27.04 -3.57 6.12
N HIS A 11 26.89 -4.87 6.34
CA HIS A 11 25.87 -5.68 5.65
C HIS A 11 24.47 -5.36 6.17
N GLY A 12 24.35 -5.04 7.47
CA GLY A 12 23.09 -4.59 8.06
C GLY A 12 22.63 -3.25 7.47
N LEU A 13 23.57 -2.31 7.29
CA LEU A 13 23.28 -1.02 6.64
C LEU A 13 22.91 -1.20 5.17
N LEU A 14 23.65 -2.03 4.42
CA LEU A 14 23.33 -2.31 3.03
C LEU A 14 21.95 -2.96 2.88
N ALA A 15 21.62 -3.94 3.73
CA ALA A 15 20.30 -4.55 3.74
C ALA A 15 19.20 -3.52 4.05
N LEU A 16 19.42 -2.64 5.03
CA LEU A 16 18.46 -1.59 5.38
C LEU A 16 18.24 -0.61 4.21
N VAL A 17 19.32 -0.17 3.55
CA VAL A 17 19.23 0.71 2.38
C VAL A 17 18.45 0.05 1.25
N LEU A 18 18.74 -1.23 0.96
CA LEU A 18 18.05 -1.97 -0.09
C LEU A 18 16.55 -2.15 0.22
N VAL A 19 16.20 -2.39 1.48
CA VAL A 19 14.79 -2.46 1.90
C VAL A 19 14.11 -1.10 1.83
N ALA A 20 14.80 -0.02 2.22
CA ALA A 20 14.23 1.33 2.23
C ALA A 20 14.07 1.94 0.83
N LEU A 21 14.90 1.53 -0.14
CA LEU A 21 14.94 2.11 -1.48
C LEU A 21 13.57 2.19 -2.20
N PRO A 22 12.75 1.11 -2.29
CA PRO A 22 11.44 1.20 -2.93
C PRO A 22 10.47 2.14 -2.22
N PHE A 23 10.52 2.24 -0.89
CA PHE A 23 9.67 3.16 -0.12
C PHE A 23 10.06 4.62 -0.37
N VAL A 24 11.36 4.92 -0.43
CA VAL A 24 11.86 6.26 -0.77
C VAL A 24 11.45 6.63 -2.19
N ALA A 25 11.61 5.72 -3.16
CA ALA A 25 11.18 5.95 -4.53
C ALA A 25 9.67 6.23 -4.62
N GLY A 26 8.85 5.43 -3.95
CA GLY A 26 7.40 5.63 -3.90
C GLY A 26 7.00 6.93 -3.20
N LEU A 27 7.69 7.32 -2.13
CA LEU A 27 7.48 8.61 -1.47
C LEU A 27 7.82 9.79 -2.38
N VAL A 28 8.93 9.71 -3.13
CA VAL A 28 9.30 10.74 -4.12
C VAL A 28 8.22 10.87 -5.18
N VAL A 29 7.71 9.74 -5.70
CA VAL A 29 6.61 9.74 -6.68
C VAL A 29 5.35 10.38 -6.11
N LEU A 30 4.94 9.99 -4.89
CA LEU A 30 3.78 10.56 -4.21
C LEU A 30 3.88 12.08 -4.04
N VAL A 31 5.05 12.57 -3.63
CA VAL A 31 5.30 14.01 -3.45
C VAL A 31 5.32 14.73 -4.80
N ALA A 32 5.98 14.16 -5.80
CA ALA A 32 6.07 14.75 -7.14
C ALA A 32 4.72 14.81 -7.87
N GLN A 33 3.80 13.89 -7.56
CA GLN A 33 2.47 13.82 -8.17
C GLN A 33 1.39 14.59 -7.39
N ARG A 34 1.73 15.26 -6.28
CA ARG A 34 0.75 16.05 -5.52
C ARG A 34 0.09 17.11 -6.39
N GLY A 35 -1.24 17.11 -6.41
CA GLY A 35 -2.03 18.05 -7.21
C GLY A 35 -2.18 17.68 -8.69
N SER A 36 -1.58 16.57 -9.13
CA SER A 36 -1.88 16.01 -10.45
C SER A 36 -3.16 15.19 -10.39
N ALA A 37 -4.00 15.28 -11.43
CA ALA A 37 -5.11 14.36 -11.64
C ALA A 37 -4.51 13.01 -12.08
N THR A 38 -4.11 12.19 -11.11
CA THR A 38 -3.67 10.84 -11.39
C THR A 38 -4.92 10.00 -11.67
N ASP A 39 -5.15 9.67 -12.94
CA ASP A 39 -6.24 8.77 -13.33
C ASP A 39 -5.83 7.33 -13.03
N PHE A 40 -6.42 6.74 -12.00
CA PHE A 40 -6.33 5.31 -11.76
C PHE A 40 -7.26 4.57 -12.72
N GLY A 41 -6.70 3.66 -13.51
CA GLY A 41 -7.43 2.73 -14.35
C GLY A 41 -7.33 1.28 -13.85
N GLY A 42 -8.24 0.43 -14.32
CA GLY A 42 -8.20 -1.02 -14.09
C GLY A 42 -8.28 -1.39 -12.60
N ASP A 43 -7.35 -2.22 -12.15
CA ASP A 43 -7.33 -2.74 -10.77
C ASP A 43 -7.30 -1.63 -9.72
N ALA A 44 -6.64 -0.50 -10.01
CA ALA A 44 -6.56 0.61 -9.07
C ALA A 44 -7.93 1.27 -8.84
N SER A 45 -8.77 1.41 -9.88
CA SER A 45 -10.14 1.93 -9.74
C SER A 45 -11.03 0.97 -8.94
N LEU A 46 -10.84 -0.35 -9.12
CA LEU A 46 -11.57 -1.35 -8.32
C LEU A 46 -11.15 -1.32 -6.84
N ILE A 47 -9.86 -1.13 -6.57
CA ILE A 47 -9.33 -0.95 -5.22
C ILE A 47 -9.88 0.34 -4.60
N GLU A 48 -9.92 1.43 -5.36
CA GLU A 48 -10.47 2.71 -4.93
C GLU A 48 -11.94 2.59 -4.52
N LEU A 49 -12.79 2.02 -5.40
CA LEU A 49 -14.21 1.80 -5.12
C LEU A 49 -14.42 0.96 -3.85
N ALA A 50 -13.66 -0.13 -3.69
CA ALA A 50 -13.75 -0.97 -2.49
C ALA A 50 -13.21 -0.26 -1.23
N THR A 51 -12.21 0.61 -1.38
CA THR A 51 -11.68 1.45 -0.30
C THR A 51 -12.69 2.52 0.10
N MET A 52 -13.42 3.12 -0.84
CA MET A 52 -14.54 4.03 -0.57
C MET A 52 -15.67 3.33 0.20
N GLU A 53 -16.00 2.09 -0.17
CA GLU A 53 -16.95 1.27 0.59
C GLU A 53 -16.44 0.99 2.01
N ALA A 54 -15.17 0.64 2.17
CA ALA A 54 -14.56 0.38 3.48
C ALA A 54 -14.51 1.65 4.35
N ALA A 55 -14.19 2.81 3.75
CA ALA A 55 -14.19 4.11 4.43
C ALA A 55 -15.59 4.50 4.94
N SER A 56 -16.65 3.97 4.33
CA SER A 56 -18.04 4.11 4.79
C SER A 56 -18.54 2.91 5.62
N GLY A 57 -17.67 1.96 5.96
CA GLY A 57 -18.00 0.80 6.79
C GLY A 57 -18.84 -0.27 6.09
N ARG A 58 -18.98 -0.23 4.77
CA ARG A 58 -19.87 -1.12 4.00
C ARG A 58 -19.16 -2.31 3.36
N ARG A 59 -17.82 -2.34 3.37
CA ARG A 59 -17.06 -3.42 2.74
C ARG A 59 -16.95 -4.64 3.65
N LEU A 60 -17.56 -5.76 3.26
CA LEU A 60 -17.56 -6.98 4.06
C LEU A 60 -16.57 -8.04 3.56
N LEU A 61 -16.14 -7.94 2.30
CA LEU A 61 -15.30 -8.93 1.63
C LEU A 61 -14.04 -8.30 1.04
N GLY A 62 -13.06 -9.15 0.75
CA GLY A 62 -11.81 -8.79 0.09
C GLY A 62 -11.98 -8.53 -1.41
N ALA A 63 -10.84 -8.45 -2.11
CA ALA A 63 -10.79 -8.19 -3.54
C ALA A 63 -11.58 -9.26 -4.31
N TYR A 64 -12.17 -8.86 -5.45
CA TYR A 64 -12.77 -9.82 -6.38
C TYR A 64 -11.67 -10.54 -7.15
N SER A 65 -11.79 -11.85 -7.29
CA SER A 65 -10.88 -12.69 -8.06
C SER A 65 -11.48 -12.98 -9.43
N ARG A 66 -10.64 -12.96 -10.47
CA ARG A 66 -11.02 -13.40 -11.83
C ARG A 66 -11.54 -14.85 -11.91
N TYR A 67 -11.34 -15.63 -10.84
CA TYR A 67 -11.83 -17.00 -10.70
C TYR A 67 -13.26 -17.08 -10.14
N GLY A 68 -13.99 -15.96 -10.03
CA GLY A 68 -15.42 -15.96 -9.70
C GLY A 68 -15.76 -15.93 -8.21
N TRP A 69 -14.83 -15.50 -7.36
CA TRP A 69 -15.03 -15.45 -5.91
C TRP A 69 -14.37 -14.20 -5.30
N HIS A 70 -14.76 -13.87 -4.05
CA HIS A 70 -14.15 -12.78 -3.29
C HIS A 70 -13.20 -13.30 -2.22
N HIS A 71 -12.04 -12.66 -2.07
CA HIS A 71 -11.12 -12.95 -0.98
C HIS A 71 -11.79 -12.78 0.39
N PRO A 72 -11.44 -13.62 1.39
CA PRO A 72 -12.03 -13.54 2.71
C PRO A 72 -11.57 -12.28 3.45
N GLY A 73 -12.55 -11.56 4.00
CA GLY A 73 -12.32 -10.43 4.89
C GLY A 73 -11.91 -9.13 4.19
N PRO A 74 -12.30 -7.96 4.73
CA PRO A 74 -12.08 -6.67 4.07
C PRO A 74 -10.84 -5.91 4.56
N VAL A 75 -9.98 -6.52 5.39
CA VAL A 75 -8.94 -5.81 6.18
C VAL A 75 -8.03 -4.91 5.32
N TYR A 76 -7.65 -5.36 4.13
CA TYR A 76 -6.85 -4.59 3.18
C TYR A 76 -7.49 -3.24 2.87
N PHE A 77 -8.79 -3.21 2.56
CA PHE A 77 -9.49 -1.97 2.23
C PHE A 77 -9.68 -1.05 3.44
N TYR A 78 -9.84 -1.62 4.64
CA TYR A 78 -9.91 -0.81 5.86
C TYR A 78 -8.56 -0.18 6.24
N LEU A 79 -7.44 -0.85 5.97
CA LEU A 79 -6.11 -0.26 6.12
C LEU A 79 -5.92 0.90 5.14
N LEU A 80 -6.31 0.73 3.87
CA LEU A 80 -6.25 1.79 2.87
C LEU A 80 -7.22 2.94 3.18
N ALA A 81 -8.36 2.67 3.81
CA ALA A 81 -9.34 3.70 4.16
C ALA A 81 -8.78 4.79 5.08
N VAL A 82 -7.76 4.49 5.89
CA VAL A 82 -7.13 5.47 6.79
C VAL A 82 -6.42 6.59 6.00
N PRO A 83 -5.39 6.33 5.19
CA PRO A 83 -4.75 7.37 4.39
C PRO A 83 -5.70 7.94 3.32
N TYR A 84 -6.65 7.14 2.80
CA TYR A 84 -7.68 7.61 1.86
C TYR A 84 -8.51 8.77 2.45
N ARG A 85 -8.97 8.63 3.71
CA ARG A 85 -9.73 9.69 4.38
C ARG A 85 -8.89 10.92 4.72
N LEU A 86 -7.58 10.76 4.94
CA LEU A 86 -6.70 11.85 5.36
C LEU A 86 -6.13 12.65 4.17
N LEU A 87 -5.83 11.98 3.06
CA LEU A 87 -5.09 12.56 1.94
C LEU A 87 -5.94 12.67 0.66
N GLY A 88 -7.17 12.15 0.68
CA GLY A 88 -8.02 12.08 -0.50
C GLY A 88 -7.67 10.90 -1.42
N PRO A 89 -8.28 10.82 -2.61
CA PRO A 89 -8.31 9.57 -3.35
C PRO A 89 -6.95 9.11 -3.87
N ALA A 90 -6.31 9.93 -4.72
CA ALA A 90 -5.05 9.58 -5.34
C ALA A 90 -3.88 9.47 -4.34
N ALA A 91 -3.69 10.53 -3.56
CA ALA A 91 -2.60 10.59 -2.59
C ALA A 91 -2.79 9.58 -1.45
N GLY A 92 -4.04 9.32 -1.05
CA GLY A 92 -4.36 8.38 0.02
C GLY A 92 -4.14 6.92 -0.38
N LEU A 93 -4.51 6.53 -1.60
CA LEU A 93 -4.23 5.18 -2.10
C LEU A 93 -2.73 4.94 -2.29
N GLN A 94 -2.01 5.89 -2.89
CA GLN A 94 -0.56 5.78 -3.07
C GLN A 94 0.17 5.74 -1.73
N ALA A 95 -0.22 6.56 -0.76
CA ALA A 95 0.32 6.51 0.59
C ALA A 95 -0.02 5.19 1.29
N GLY A 96 -1.25 4.69 1.12
CA GLY A 96 -1.67 3.40 1.64
C GLY A 96 -0.83 2.24 1.08
N ALA A 97 -0.55 2.23 -0.23
CA ALA A 97 0.28 1.21 -0.87
C ALA A 97 1.73 1.15 -0.35
N LEU A 98 2.23 2.21 0.29
CA LEU A 98 3.55 2.19 0.95
C LEU A 98 3.52 1.56 2.35
N LEU A 99 2.33 1.29 2.90
CA LEU A 99 2.12 0.83 4.27
C LEU A 99 1.69 -0.65 4.36
N VAL A 100 1.30 -1.27 3.25
CA VAL A 100 0.85 -2.67 3.14
C VAL A 100 1.68 -3.45 2.15
#